data_AF-A0A356LDJ8-F1
#
_entry.id   AF-A0A356LDJ8-F1
#
_cell.length_a   1.000
_cell.length_b   1.000
_cell.length_c   1.000
_cell.angle_alpha   90.00
_cell.angle_beta   90.00
_cell.angle_gamma   90.00
#
_symmetry.space_group_name_H-M   'P 1'
#
loop_
_entity.id
_entity.type
_entity.pdbx_description
1 polymer ?
#
loop_
_entity_poly.entity_id
_entity_poly.type
_entity_poly.pdbx_seq_one_letter_code
_entity_poly.pdbx_strand_id
1 'polypeptide(L)'
;MFGRPVSCGVRLVNQHFMKMWQQHDPEGRKNRGLINLMRRHHWKLSSQQKARLEQYLARYPVLRLLYVARQQLNGFLVQKNIRAKQATRLLPRLLGLLEQFAYSPASALASTLKSWLEPIVRMWRFSKSNGITEGFHTKMEMLSRRAYGFRNFENYRLRVLAQCGWNGVINRVW
;
A
#
# COMPACT_ATOMS: atom_id res chain seq x y z
N MET A 1 -13.11 4.70 -3.67
CA MET A 1 -12.29 3.79 -2.84
C MET A 1 -11.52 2.81 -3.73
N PHE A 2 -10.64 3.31 -4.61
CA PHE A 2 -9.86 2.44 -5.52
C PHE A 2 -8.40 2.88 -5.52
N GLY A 3 -7.71 2.53 -4.42
CA GLY A 3 -6.25 2.47 -4.38
C GLY A 3 -5.83 1.01 -4.50
N ARG A 4 -4.68 0.76 -5.14
CA ARG A 4 -4.13 -0.58 -5.44
C ARG A 4 -4.23 -1.55 -4.26
N PRO A 5 -4.36 -2.87 -4.43
CA PRO A 5 -4.26 -3.78 -3.29
C PRO A 5 -2.84 -3.82 -2.69
N VAL A 6 -1.76 -3.60 -3.46
CA VAL A 6 -0.38 -3.49 -2.93
C VAL A 6 -0.18 -2.19 -2.16
N SER A 7 -0.53 -1.05 -2.75
CA SER A 7 -0.37 0.25 -2.07
C SER A 7 -1.40 0.43 -0.96
N CYS A 8 -2.58 -0.17 -1.05
CA CYS A 8 -3.51 -0.28 0.07
C CYS A 8 -2.94 -1.16 1.17
N GLY A 9 -2.35 -2.31 0.85
CA GLY A 9 -1.67 -3.15 1.83
C GLY A 9 -0.54 -2.41 2.53
N VAL A 10 0.40 -1.81 1.79
CA VAL A 10 1.51 -1.03 2.37
C VAL A 10 1.00 0.21 3.13
N ARG A 11 -0.03 0.89 2.62
CA ARG A 11 -0.65 2.05 3.30
C ARG A 11 -1.38 1.64 4.57
N LEU A 12 -2.11 0.53 4.56
CA LEU A 12 -2.80 -0.04 5.71
C LEU A 12 -1.79 -0.42 6.78
N VAL A 13 -0.74 -1.14 6.41
CA VAL A 13 0.38 -1.49 7.29
C VAL A 13 1.01 -0.25 7.91
N ASN A 14 1.29 0.77 7.09
CA ASN A 14 1.84 2.02 7.60
C ASN A 14 0.86 2.78 8.50
N GLN A 15 -0.45 2.74 8.23
CA GLN A 15 -1.47 3.38 9.07
C GLN A 15 -1.55 2.74 10.45
N HIS A 16 -1.64 1.40 10.52
CA HIS A 16 -1.63 0.67 11.78
C HIS A 16 -0.34 0.89 12.56
N PHE A 17 0.81 0.81 11.88
CA PHE A 17 2.09 1.08 12.52
C PHE A 17 2.19 2.49 13.10
N MET A 18 1.71 3.51 12.38
CA MET A 18 1.74 4.89 12.86
C MET A 18 0.87 5.09 14.10
N LYS A 19 -0.25 4.37 14.21
CA LYS A 19 -1.09 4.36 15.43
C LYS A 19 -0.37 3.70 16.59
N MET A 20 0.25 2.53 16.38
CA MET A 20 1.02 1.84 17.42
C MET A 20 2.22 2.67 17.87
N TRP A 21 2.95 3.29 16.93
CA TRP A 21 4.08 4.16 17.26
C TRP A 21 3.64 5.36 18.12
N GLN A 22 2.49 5.98 17.82
CA GLN A 22 1.95 7.08 18.61
C GLN A 22 1.65 6.68 20.07
N GLN A 23 1.26 5.42 20.32
CA GLN A 23 1.02 4.91 21.68
C GLN A 23 2.32 4.73 22.47
N HIS A 24 3.44 4.41 21.82
CA HIS A 24 4.74 4.20 22.47
C HIS A 24 5.55 5.50 22.62
N ASP A 25 5.52 6.39 21.63
CA ASP A 25 6.24 7.66 21.66
C ASP A 25 5.45 8.77 20.92
N PRO A 26 4.57 9.48 21.64
CA PRO A 26 3.77 10.56 21.06
C PRO A 26 4.62 11.78 20.65
N GLU A 27 5.75 12.03 21.32
CA GLU A 27 6.64 13.17 21.01
C GLU A 27 7.50 12.88 19.77
N GLY A 28 8.11 11.70 19.68
CA GLY A 28 8.84 11.28 18.48
C GLY A 28 7.96 11.25 17.23
N ARG A 29 6.66 10.97 17.38
CA ARG A 29 5.69 10.99 16.28
C ARG A 29 5.48 12.38 15.69
N LYS A 30 5.77 13.46 16.41
CA LYS A 30 5.69 14.86 15.94
C LYS A 30 6.94 15.27 15.14
N ASN A 31 8.05 14.57 15.30
CA ASN A 31 9.31 14.90 14.61
C ASN A 31 9.26 14.51 13.11
N ARG A 32 9.22 15.51 12.22
CA ARG A 32 9.15 15.32 10.76
C ARG A 32 10.30 14.47 10.20
N GLY A 33 11.51 14.58 10.75
CA GLY A 33 12.66 13.79 10.36
C GLY A 33 12.48 12.30 10.67
N LEU A 34 12.05 11.99 11.90
CA LEU A 34 11.77 10.61 12.33
C LEU A 34 10.61 10.00 11.54
N ILE A 35 9.54 10.76 11.27
CA ILE A 35 8.42 10.27 10.45
C ILE A 35 8.91 9.79 9.09
N ASN A 36 9.80 10.56 8.46
CA ASN A 36 10.34 10.21 7.15
C ASN A 36 11.16 8.91 7.22
N LEU A 37 12.02 8.77 8.23
CA LEU A 37 12.81 7.54 8.45
C LEU A 37 11.93 6.32 8.73
N MET A 38 10.90 6.50 9.55
CA MET A 38 9.98 5.43 9.95
C MET A 38 9.08 4.95 8.81
N ARG A 39 8.71 5.82 7.86
CA ARG A 39 7.88 5.45 6.70
C ARG A 39 8.65 4.69 5.64
N ARG A 40 9.90 5.07 5.38
CA ARG A 40 10.70 4.54 4.27
C ARG A 40 11.07 3.06 4.49
N HIS A 41 11.24 2.35 3.39
CA HIS A 41 11.81 1.00 3.43
C HIS A 41 13.29 1.05 3.80
N HIS A 42 13.76 0.06 4.56
CA HIS A 42 15.15 0.06 5.05
C HIS A 42 16.19 0.04 3.91
N TRP A 43 15.87 -0.54 2.76
CA TRP A 43 16.74 -0.53 1.56
C TRP A 43 16.80 0.83 0.84
N LYS A 44 15.97 1.81 1.24
CA LYS A 44 16.03 3.20 0.75
C LYS A 44 16.75 4.15 1.69
N LEU A 45 17.14 3.70 2.89
CA LEU A 45 17.85 4.52 3.86
C LEU A 45 19.36 4.45 3.62
N SER A 46 20.06 5.59 3.71
CA SER A 46 21.52 5.62 3.72
C SER A 46 22.08 5.00 5.01
N SER A 47 23.37 4.62 5.02
CA SER A 47 24.02 4.05 6.20
C SER A 47 23.92 4.98 7.42
N GLN A 48 24.12 6.29 7.22
CA GLN A 48 23.97 7.28 8.29
C GLN A 48 22.51 7.39 8.79
N GLN A 49 21.52 7.31 7.88
CA GLN A 49 20.11 7.32 8.25
C GLN A 49 19.71 6.07 9.04
N LYS A 50 20.25 4.89 8.68
CA LYS A 50 20.04 3.64 9.42
C LYS A 50 20.63 3.74 10.82
N ALA A 51 21.86 4.25 10.97
CA ALA A 51 22.50 4.41 12.27
C ALA A 51 21.70 5.35 13.20
N ARG A 52 21.27 6.50 12.68
CA ARG A 52 20.41 7.45 13.43
C ARG A 52 19.08 6.84 13.84
N LEU A 53 18.43 6.12 12.93
CA LEU A 53 17.18 5.44 13.24
C LEU A 53 17.38 4.36 14.30
N GLU A 54 18.49 3.63 14.24
CA GLU A 54 18.75 2.58 15.21
C GLU A 54 19.11 3.12 16.59
N GLN A 55 19.84 4.23 16.69
CA GLN A 55 20.06 4.93 17.97
C GLN A 55 18.73 5.31 18.63
N TYR A 56 17.74 5.75 17.85
CA TYR A 56 16.41 6.04 18.34
C TYR A 56 15.65 4.77 18.76
N LEU A 57 15.63 3.74 17.92
CA LEU A 57 14.93 2.48 18.19
C LEU A 57 15.53 1.68 19.35
N ALA A 58 16.83 1.82 19.62
CA ALA A 58 17.51 1.19 20.76
C ALA A 58 16.92 1.59 22.12
N ARG A 59 16.32 2.79 22.21
CA ARG A 59 15.64 3.27 23.43
C ARG A 59 14.27 2.62 23.63
N TYR A 60 13.68 2.04 22.57
CA TYR A 60 12.33 1.49 22.57
C TYR A 60 12.34 0.06 21.98
N PRO A 61 12.73 -0.97 22.74
CA PRO A 61 12.92 -2.32 22.21
C PRO A 61 11.64 -2.91 21.59
N VAL A 62 10.47 -2.64 22.16
CA VAL A 62 9.18 -3.06 21.59
C VAL A 62 8.92 -2.38 20.24
N LEU A 63 9.17 -1.07 20.14
CA LEU A 63 9.01 -0.32 18.90
C LEU A 63 9.99 -0.79 17.81
N ARG A 64 11.22 -1.16 18.21
CA ARG A 64 12.22 -1.75 17.31
C ARG A 64 11.72 -3.06 16.70
N LEU A 65 11.17 -3.96 17.51
CA LEU A 65 10.58 -5.22 17.03
C LEU A 65 9.40 -4.95 16.08
N LEU A 66 8.51 -4.03 16.44
CA LEU A 66 7.39 -3.62 15.57
C LEU A 66 7.88 -3.04 14.24
N TYR A 67 8.93 -2.22 14.26
CA TYR A 67 9.53 -1.66 13.05
C TYR A 67 10.10 -2.75 12.14
N VAL A 68 10.83 -3.72 12.71
CA VAL A 68 11.39 -4.86 11.96
C VAL A 68 10.27 -5.70 11.34
N ALA A 69 9.27 -6.07 12.13
CA ALA A 69 8.14 -6.87 11.67
C ALA A 69 7.38 -6.15 10.53
N ARG A 70 7.18 -4.83 10.66
CA ARG A 70 6.60 -4.00 9.59
C ARG A 70 7.46 -4.00 8.32
N GLN A 71 8.78 -3.88 8.46
CA GLN A 71 9.69 -3.88 7.29
C GLN A 71 9.66 -5.23 6.57
N GLN A 72 9.65 -6.34 7.31
CA GLN A 72 9.51 -7.67 6.73
C GLN A 72 8.19 -7.83 5.98
N LEU A 73 7.08 -7.42 6.60
CA LEU A 73 5.75 -7.47 5.99
C LEU A 73 5.68 -6.67 4.69
N ASN A 74 6.17 -5.42 4.72
CA ASN A 74 6.26 -4.58 3.54
C ASN A 74 7.18 -5.18 2.47
N GLY A 75 8.24 -5.88 2.87
CA GLY A 75 9.11 -6.63 1.98
C GLY A 75 8.35 -7.70 1.18
N PHE A 76 7.40 -8.40 1.80
CA PHE A 76 6.49 -9.33 1.10
C PHE A 76 5.51 -8.61 0.18
N LEU A 77 4.91 -7.50 0.63
CA LEU A 77 3.88 -6.80 -0.15
C LEU A 77 4.43 -6.15 -1.43
N VAL A 78 5.69 -5.72 -1.42
CA VAL A 78 6.32 -5.00 -2.55
C VAL A 78 6.85 -5.96 -3.64
N GLN A 79 6.86 -7.27 -3.41
CA GLN A 79 7.32 -8.27 -4.38
C GLN A 79 6.52 -8.22 -5.69
N LYS A 80 7.21 -8.38 -6.82
CA LYS A 80 6.63 -8.41 -8.17
C LYS A 80 7.37 -9.41 -9.04
N ASN A 81 6.71 -9.90 -10.09
CA ASN A 81 7.27 -10.86 -11.06
C ASN A 81 7.78 -12.17 -10.42
N ILE A 82 7.14 -12.60 -9.33
CA ILE A 82 7.48 -13.83 -8.62
C ILE A 82 6.92 -15.04 -9.36
N ARG A 83 7.77 -16.05 -9.58
CA ARG A 83 7.36 -17.33 -10.17
C ARG A 83 6.58 -18.17 -9.16
N ALA A 84 5.70 -19.07 -9.63
CA ALA A 84 4.90 -19.93 -8.75
C ALA A 84 5.75 -20.70 -7.71
N LYS A 85 6.88 -21.29 -8.12
CA LYS A 85 7.83 -22.00 -7.22
C LYS A 85 8.52 -21.09 -6.19
N GLN A 86 8.60 -19.78 -6.46
CA GLN A 86 9.09 -18.82 -5.47
C GLN A 86 7.97 -18.40 -4.51
N ALA A 87 6.75 -18.20 -5.03
CA ALA A 87 5.59 -17.87 -4.22
C ALA A 87 5.28 -18.97 -3.19
N THR A 88 5.39 -20.25 -3.55
CA THR A 88 5.21 -21.38 -2.62
C THR A 88 6.22 -21.39 -1.47
N ARG A 89 7.40 -20.80 -1.65
CA ARG A 89 8.42 -20.65 -0.59
C ARG A 89 8.21 -19.40 0.26
N LEU A 90 7.65 -18.34 -0.31
CA LEU A 90 7.40 -17.07 0.38
C LEU A 90 6.11 -17.08 1.18
N LEU A 91 5.07 -17.77 0.70
CA LEU A 91 3.75 -17.77 1.30
C LEU A 91 3.74 -18.30 2.75
N PRO A 92 4.40 -19.42 3.10
CA PRO A 92 4.45 -19.89 4.48
C PRO A 92 5.13 -18.89 5.42
N ARG A 93 6.16 -18.17 4.94
CA ARG A 93 6.85 -17.14 5.72
C ARG A 93 5.95 -15.93 5.98
N LEU A 94 5.18 -15.51 4.99
CA LEU A 94 4.17 -14.47 5.15
C LEU A 94 3.10 -14.90 6.16
N LEU A 95 2.59 -16.12 6.04
CA LEU A 95 1.56 -16.65 6.95
C LEU A 95 2.07 -16.74 8.39
N GLY A 96 3.28 -17.27 8.62
CA GLY A 96 3.87 -17.30 9.95
C GLY A 96 4.06 -15.91 10.56
N LEU A 97 4.43 -14.91 9.75
CA LEU A 97 4.50 -13.53 10.22
C LEU A 97 3.10 -12.97 10.57
N LEU A 98 2.08 -13.28 9.77
CA LEU A 98 0.69 -12.88 10.06
C LEU A 98 0.13 -13.58 11.31
N GLU A 99 0.52 -14.81 11.59
CA GLU A 99 0.18 -15.51 12.84
C GLU A 99 0.79 -14.81 14.05
N GLN A 100 2.07 -14.43 13.99
CA GLN A 100 2.70 -13.66 15.06
C GLN A 100 1.95 -12.33 15.31
N PHE A 101 1.51 -11.65 14.25
CA PHE A 101 0.70 -10.45 14.39
C PHE A 101 -0.70 -10.73 14.98
N ALA A 102 -1.29 -11.89 14.70
CA ALA A 102 -2.59 -12.28 15.25
C ALA A 102 -2.59 -12.37 16.78
N TYR A 103 -1.46 -12.76 17.39
CA TYR A 103 -1.27 -12.82 18.86
C TYR A 103 -0.77 -11.50 19.47
N SER A 104 -0.80 -10.41 18.71
CA SER A 104 -0.31 -9.08 19.12
C SER A 104 -1.42 -8.03 19.04
N PRO A 105 -1.19 -6.79 19.51
CA PRO A 105 -2.12 -5.67 19.29
C PRO A 105 -2.41 -5.36 17.81
N ALA A 106 -1.66 -5.95 16.87
CA ALA A 106 -1.87 -5.85 15.44
C ALA A 106 -2.80 -6.95 14.87
N SER A 107 -3.58 -7.66 15.70
CA SER A 107 -4.45 -8.75 15.27
C SER A 107 -5.46 -8.35 14.17
N ALA A 108 -6.04 -7.17 14.27
CA ALA A 108 -6.94 -6.63 13.24
C ALA A 108 -6.25 -6.45 11.87
N LEU A 109 -4.98 -6.03 11.88
CA LEU A 109 -4.17 -5.94 10.66
C LEU A 109 -3.88 -7.33 10.10
N ALA A 110 -3.58 -8.31 10.95
CA ALA A 110 -3.38 -9.69 10.52
C ALA A 110 -4.62 -10.27 9.83
N SER A 111 -5.80 -10.11 10.43
CA SER A 111 -7.07 -10.58 9.86
C SER A 111 -7.37 -9.91 8.51
N THR A 112 -7.13 -8.61 8.41
CA THR A 112 -7.34 -7.87 7.15
C THR A 112 -6.39 -8.34 6.05
N LEU A 113 -5.12 -8.60 6.37
CA LEU A 113 -4.16 -9.09 5.39
C LEU A 113 -4.41 -10.55 5.00
N LYS A 114 -4.90 -11.38 5.93
CA LYS A 114 -5.36 -12.75 5.64
C LYS A 114 -6.54 -12.75 4.66
N SER A 115 -7.53 -11.86 4.82
CA SER A 115 -8.63 -11.76 3.84
C SER A 115 -8.18 -11.22 2.47
N TRP A 116 -7.01 -10.57 2.40
CA TRP A 116 -6.42 -10.04 1.16
C TRP A 116 -5.32 -10.96 0.59
N LEU A 117 -5.14 -12.17 1.12
CA LEU A 117 -4.05 -13.07 0.75
C LEU A 117 -4.07 -13.43 -0.74
N GLU A 118 -5.24 -13.77 -1.28
CA GLU A 118 -5.36 -14.11 -2.70
C GLU A 118 -5.00 -12.92 -3.61
N PRO A 119 -5.53 -11.69 -3.40
CA PRO A 119 -5.04 -10.50 -4.09
C PRO A 119 -3.53 -10.29 -3.95
N ILE A 120 -2.95 -10.49 -2.76
CA ILE A 120 -1.50 -10.34 -2.51
C ILE A 120 -0.70 -11.30 -3.38
N VAL A 121 -1.04 -12.58 -3.37
CA VAL A 121 -0.37 -13.62 -4.17
C VAL A 121 -0.55 -13.37 -5.66
N ARG A 122 -1.74 -12.92 -6.09
CA ARG A 122 -2.00 -12.54 -7.48
C ARG A 122 -1.09 -11.40 -7.92
N MET A 123 -0.92 -10.37 -7.09
CA MET A 123 -0.04 -9.24 -7.37
C MET A 123 1.44 -9.60 -7.41
N TRP A 124 1.89 -10.62 -6.67
CA TRP A 124 3.25 -11.11 -6.82
C TRP A 124 3.54 -11.59 -8.24
N ARG A 125 2.55 -12.14 -8.94
CA ARG A 125 2.69 -12.63 -10.32
C ARG A 125 2.63 -11.51 -11.36
N PHE A 126 1.80 -10.49 -11.14
CA PHE A 126 1.56 -9.43 -12.13
C PHE A 126 2.34 -8.14 -11.80
N SER A 127 3.05 -7.59 -12.79
CA SER A 127 3.76 -6.31 -12.67
C SER A 127 2.98 -5.09 -13.16
N LYS A 128 1.77 -5.28 -13.69
CA LYS A 128 0.96 -4.20 -14.24
C LYS A 128 0.67 -3.16 -13.17
N SER A 129 0.84 -1.88 -13.52
CA SER A 129 0.50 -0.75 -12.64
C SER A 129 -0.95 -0.34 -12.89
N ASN A 130 -1.63 0.16 -11.85
CA ASN A 130 -2.93 0.82 -12.00
C ASN A 130 -2.81 2.22 -12.61
N GLY A 131 -1.65 2.61 -13.15
CA GLY A 131 -1.43 3.98 -13.67
C GLY A 131 -2.43 4.36 -14.75
N ILE A 132 -2.84 3.38 -15.58
CA ILE A 132 -3.89 3.57 -16.59
C ILE A 132 -5.24 3.85 -15.91
N THR A 133 -5.64 3.03 -14.94
CA THR A 133 -6.90 3.19 -14.20
C THR A 133 -6.95 4.48 -13.37
N GLU A 134 -5.84 4.81 -12.68
CA GLU A 134 -5.66 6.06 -11.94
C GLU A 134 -5.75 7.26 -12.90
N GLY A 135 -5.12 7.19 -14.07
CA GLY A 135 -5.21 8.20 -15.13
C GLY A 135 -6.64 8.39 -15.64
N PHE A 136 -7.38 7.30 -15.86
CA PHE A 136 -8.80 7.37 -16.21
C PHE A 136 -9.63 8.03 -15.12
N HIS A 137 -9.44 7.65 -13.85
CA HIS A 137 -10.13 8.30 -12.72
C HIS A 137 -9.80 9.79 -12.62
N THR A 138 -8.54 10.19 -12.75
CA THR A 138 -8.16 11.61 -12.75
C THR A 138 -8.82 12.37 -13.88
N LYS A 139 -8.90 11.79 -15.08
CA LYS A 139 -9.55 12.40 -16.24
C LYS A 139 -11.07 12.51 -16.04
N MET A 140 -11.70 11.49 -15.48
CA MET A 140 -13.11 11.50 -15.09
C MET A 140 -13.41 12.60 -14.05
N GLU A 141 -12.59 12.71 -13.00
CA GLU A 141 -12.73 13.79 -12.01
C GLU A 141 -12.55 15.17 -12.63
N MET A 142 -11.57 15.33 -13.53
CA MET A 142 -11.36 16.59 -14.24
C MET A 142 -12.58 16.98 -15.08
N LEU A 143 -13.20 16.02 -15.79
CA LEU A 143 -14.42 16.25 -16.56
C LEU A 143 -15.56 16.72 -15.66
N SER A 144 -15.77 16.06 -14.51
CA SER A 144 -16.79 16.48 -13.53
C SER A 144 -16.51 17.86 -12.96
N ARG A 145 -15.25 18.19 -12.64
CA ARG A 145 -14.87 19.54 -12.15
C ARG A 145 -15.11 20.63 -13.19
N ARG A 146 -14.74 20.40 -14.46
CA ARG A 146 -14.95 21.38 -15.54
C ARG A 146 -16.42 21.60 -15.89
N ALA A 147 -17.25 20.58 -15.69
CA ALA A 147 -18.69 20.67 -15.93
C ALA A 147 -19.47 21.22 -14.71
N TYR A 148 -18.82 21.49 -13.57
CA TYR A 148 -19.47 21.80 -12.30
C TYR A 148 -20.49 20.74 -11.86
N GLY A 149 -20.16 19.46 -12.12
CA GLY A 149 -21.03 18.33 -11.89
C GLY A 149 -21.95 17.99 -13.07
N PHE A 150 -22.41 16.75 -13.11
CA PHE A 150 -23.35 16.27 -14.12
C PHE A 150 -24.68 15.93 -13.46
N ARG A 151 -25.78 16.49 -13.97
CA ARG A 151 -27.14 16.14 -13.55
C ARG A 151 -27.65 14.86 -14.21
N ASN A 152 -27.18 14.58 -15.43
CA ASN A 152 -27.56 13.41 -16.23
C ASN A 152 -26.35 12.48 -16.40
N PHE A 153 -26.49 11.23 -15.95
CA PHE A 153 -25.45 10.21 -16.04
C PHE A 153 -25.06 9.87 -17.48
N GLU A 154 -26.00 9.89 -18.42
CA GLU A 154 -25.71 9.56 -19.82
C GLU A 154 -24.81 10.61 -20.46
N ASN A 155 -25.02 11.89 -20.14
CA ASN A 155 -24.13 12.97 -20.59
C ASN A 155 -22.72 12.85 -19.99
N TYR A 156 -22.61 12.40 -18.74
CA TYR A 156 -21.31 12.09 -18.13
C TYR A 156 -20.64 10.90 -18.84
N ARG A 157 -21.37 9.80 -19.06
CA ARG A 157 -20.90 8.60 -19.73
C ARG A 157 -20.38 8.90 -21.13
N LEU A 158 -21.14 9.66 -21.94
CA LEU A 158 -20.73 10.05 -23.30
C LEU A 158 -19.42 10.84 -23.30
N ARG A 159 -19.25 11.78 -22.38
CA ARG A 159 -18.01 12.58 -22.27
C ARG A 159 -16.83 11.75 -21.79
N VAL A 160 -17.06 10.81 -20.87
CA VAL A 160 -16.02 9.86 -20.44
C VAL A 160 -15.62 8.95 -21.58
N LEU A 161 -16.56 8.39 -22.35
CA LEU A 161 -16.29 7.55 -23.51
C LEU A 161 -15.51 8.31 -24.58
N ALA A 162 -15.92 9.54 -24.91
CA ALA A 162 -15.20 10.37 -25.89
C ALA A 162 -13.74 10.60 -25.50
N GLN A 163 -13.45 10.83 -24.21
CA GLN A 163 -12.12 11.24 -23.76
C GLN A 163 -11.23 10.10 -23.25
N CYS A 164 -11.81 8.99 -22.81
CA CYS A 164 -11.10 7.83 -22.26
C CYS A 164 -11.14 6.61 -23.18
N GLY A 165 -12.11 6.53 -24.10
CA GLY A 165 -12.29 5.42 -25.04
C GLY A 165 -11.75 5.67 -26.46
N TRP A 166 -11.05 6.79 -26.70
CA TRP A 166 -10.56 7.13 -28.03
C TRP A 166 -9.24 6.43 -28.36
N ASN A 167 -9.32 5.36 -29.15
CA ASN A 167 -8.20 4.63 -29.75
C ASN A 167 -8.22 4.70 -31.30
N GLY A 168 -8.85 5.73 -31.88
CA GLY A 168 -8.94 5.96 -33.32
C GLY A 168 -10.12 5.25 -34.03
N VAL A 169 -10.87 4.40 -33.31
CA VAL A 169 -12.12 3.77 -33.78
C VAL A 169 -13.12 3.81 -32.63
N ILE A 170 -14.32 4.34 -32.87
CA ILE A 170 -15.41 4.27 -31.88
C ILE A 170 -15.99 2.85 -31.93
N ASN A 171 -15.48 1.96 -31.08
CA ASN A 171 -16.16 0.69 -30.82
C ASN A 171 -17.42 0.98 -30.00
N ARG A 172 -18.55 1.17 -30.69
CA ARG A 172 -19.88 1.14 -30.06
C ARG A 172 -20.15 -0.30 -29.67
N VAL A 173 -19.79 -0.67 -28.44
CA VAL A 173 -20.27 -1.91 -27.84
C VAL A 173 -21.67 -1.61 -27.32
N TRP A 174 -22.67 -2.18 -27.99
CA TRP A 174 -24.09 -2.08 -27.67
C TRP A 174 -24.41 -2.81 -26.35
#